data_AF-A0AAP0PKI7-F1
#
_entry.id   AF-A0AAP0PKI7-F1
#
_cell.length_a   1.000
_cell.length_b   1.000
_cell.length_c   1.000
_cell.angle_alpha   90.00
_cell.angle_beta   90.00
_cell.angle_gamma   90.00
#
_symmetry.space_group_name_H-M   'P 1'
#
loop_
_entity.id
_entity.type
_entity.pdbx_description
1 polymer ?
#
loop_
_entity_poly.entity_id
_entity_poly.type
_entity_poly.pdbx_seq_one_letter_code
_entity_poly.pdbx_strand_id
1 'polypeptide(L)'
;MLVKLGNFNFVSRNPNFSIPTLPQSRPSSIRLFVLRCSSSQSSMAASSSTKKIVAEYAKSGRSACKKCGESISASALRLGLVSRDARGFDMTKWHHLSCCPMDSKSIGSAEKINGFALLKASDQEALKLIVAEHDRSQNKDSHGEDDEKETSNKDKVKESQVRKADSALEEIESPNSKKSKPVESGEEAKLEIIFSTSDIQDNYKGATLLPEWKAFQTIIFLEQDEGLRDSSKIAAFDFDGCLANTSVKRVGPDAWSLLYSCIPEKLKGLYDDGYKLVIFTNESNIERWKNKRQVAVDSKVGRLNNFIKHVNVPIQVFIACGLGKSVGQTQDPFRKPKPGMWRIMEQQFNSGIAIDMDQSFYVGDAAGRHNDHSDADIKFAQAIGLKFYVPEEFFAA
;
A
#
# COMPACT_ATOMS: atom_id res chain seq x y z
N MET A 1 -50.82 -46.69 -10.80
CA MET A 1 -50.88 -47.13 -12.21
C MET A 1 -49.49 -47.68 -12.59
N LEU A 2 -49.42 -48.53 -13.61
CA LEU A 2 -48.20 -49.23 -14.09
C LEU A 2 -47.00 -48.27 -14.33
N VAL A 3 -45.76 -48.56 -13.87
CA VAL A 3 -44.69 -49.42 -14.51
C VAL A 3 -44.03 -48.69 -15.72
N LYS A 4 -42.70 -48.67 -15.96
CA LYS A 4 -41.58 -49.59 -15.63
C LYS A 4 -40.21 -48.88 -15.53
N LEU A 5 -39.20 -49.57 -14.98
CA LEU A 5 -37.76 -49.26 -15.18
C LEU A 5 -37.25 -49.71 -16.56
N GLY A 6 -36.12 -49.16 -17.02
CA GLY A 6 -35.45 -49.59 -18.26
C GLY A 6 -33.95 -49.22 -18.32
N ASN A 7 -33.08 -50.16 -17.94
CA ASN A 7 -31.65 -50.12 -18.27
C ASN A 7 -31.42 -50.53 -19.74
N PHE A 8 -30.37 -50.03 -20.38
CA PHE A 8 -29.63 -50.81 -21.39
C PHE A 8 -28.14 -50.47 -21.42
N ASN A 9 -27.33 -51.38 -21.97
CA ASN A 9 -25.88 -51.48 -21.77
C ASN A 9 -25.05 -51.15 -23.03
N PHE A 10 -23.79 -50.77 -22.79
CA PHE A 10 -22.57 -51.07 -23.56
C PHE A 10 -22.69 -51.47 -25.05
N VAL A 11 -22.07 -50.67 -25.94
CA VAL A 11 -21.32 -51.20 -27.11
C VAL A 11 -20.03 -50.38 -27.29
N SER A 12 -18.92 -51.05 -27.56
CA SER A 12 -17.62 -50.46 -27.88
C SER A 12 -17.41 -50.32 -29.40
N ARG A 13 -16.70 -49.27 -29.85
CA ARG A 13 -15.84 -49.30 -31.05
C ARG A 13 -14.89 -48.10 -31.13
N ASN A 14 -13.59 -48.39 -31.07
CA ASN A 14 -12.54 -47.59 -31.72
C ASN A 14 -12.52 -48.00 -33.22
N PRO A 15 -12.11 -47.13 -34.16
CA PRO A 15 -10.71 -47.24 -34.58
C PRO A 15 -10.02 -45.94 -35.11
N ASN A 16 -8.70 -45.95 -34.97
CA ASN A 16 -7.67 -45.44 -35.90
C ASN A 16 -8.02 -44.27 -36.85
N PHE A 17 -7.35 -43.13 -36.64
CA PHE A 17 -6.96 -42.23 -37.73
C PHE A 17 -5.46 -41.95 -37.69
N SER A 18 -4.83 -41.92 -38.86
CA SER A 18 -3.36 -41.97 -39.03
C SER A 18 -2.70 -40.61 -39.14
N ILE A 19 -1.46 -40.50 -38.66
CA ILE A 19 -0.62 -39.30 -38.72
C ILE A 19 -0.04 -39.12 -40.15
N PRO A 20 -0.19 -37.94 -40.80
CA PRO A 20 0.54 -37.61 -42.02
C PRO A 20 1.91 -36.97 -41.68
N THR A 21 3.01 -37.63 -42.03
CA THR A 21 4.36 -37.08 -41.92
C THR A 21 4.81 -36.39 -43.22
N LEU A 22 5.28 -35.15 -43.14
CA LEU A 22 5.95 -34.42 -44.23
C LEU A 22 7.23 -33.71 -43.69
N PRO A 23 8.19 -33.33 -44.55
CA PRO A 23 9.57 -33.77 -44.34
C PRO A 23 10.52 -32.74 -43.70
N GLN A 24 11.60 -33.26 -43.12
CA GLN A 24 12.75 -32.48 -42.64
C GLN A 24 13.56 -31.90 -43.80
N SER A 25 13.76 -30.58 -43.81
CA SER A 25 14.77 -29.91 -44.64
C SER A 25 16.03 -29.58 -43.81
N ARG A 26 17.21 -29.67 -44.43
CA ARG A 26 18.50 -29.52 -43.74
C ARG A 26 18.90 -28.03 -43.63
N PRO A 27 19.46 -27.56 -42.50
CA PRO A 27 20.03 -26.22 -42.41
C PRO A 27 21.32 -26.12 -43.24
N SER A 28 21.46 -25.05 -44.01
CA SER A 28 22.67 -24.76 -44.79
C SER A 28 23.69 -23.99 -43.95
N SER A 29 24.98 -24.35 -44.07
CA SER A 29 26.07 -23.78 -43.29
C SER A 29 26.34 -22.31 -43.65
N ILE A 30 26.02 -21.39 -42.73
CA ILE A 30 26.49 -19.99 -42.79
C ILE A 30 27.86 -19.92 -42.12
N ARG A 31 28.89 -19.52 -42.88
CA ARG A 31 30.25 -19.31 -42.36
C ARG A 31 30.33 -18.02 -41.53
N LEU A 32 30.69 -18.15 -40.25
CA LEU A 32 30.97 -17.01 -39.38
C LEU A 32 32.37 -16.44 -39.68
N PHE A 33 32.45 -15.29 -40.34
CA PHE A 33 33.72 -14.57 -40.55
C PHE A 33 34.13 -13.83 -39.26
N VAL A 34 35.12 -14.36 -38.56
CA VAL A 34 35.72 -13.70 -37.38
C VAL A 34 36.77 -12.68 -37.85
N LEU A 35 36.34 -11.43 -38.04
CA LEU A 35 37.26 -10.31 -38.25
C LEU A 35 37.94 -9.92 -36.93
N ARG A 36 39.20 -10.32 -36.76
CA ARG A 36 40.10 -9.72 -35.76
C ARG A 36 40.33 -8.25 -36.14
N CYS A 37 39.97 -7.33 -35.25
CA CYS A 37 40.39 -5.93 -35.34
C CYS A 37 41.42 -5.64 -34.24
N SER A 38 42.58 -5.10 -34.61
CA SER A 38 43.71 -4.92 -33.69
C SER A 38 43.53 -3.70 -32.80
N SER A 39 43.74 -3.87 -31.48
CA SER A 39 43.62 -2.80 -30.49
C SER A 39 44.89 -1.95 -30.40
N SER A 40 44.93 -0.81 -31.11
CA SER A 40 45.91 0.25 -30.89
C SER A 40 45.42 1.21 -29.80
N GLN A 41 46.12 1.27 -28.67
CA GLN A 41 45.80 2.20 -27.58
C GLN A 41 46.35 3.60 -27.88
N SER A 42 45.50 4.62 -27.74
CA SER A 42 45.90 6.03 -27.71
C SER A 42 45.24 6.71 -26.51
N SER A 43 46.03 7.12 -25.52
CA SER A 43 45.55 7.81 -24.33
C SER A 43 45.16 9.26 -24.64
N MET A 44 43.96 9.67 -24.24
CA MET A 44 43.50 11.06 -24.26
C MET A 44 42.94 11.46 -22.89
N ALA A 45 43.06 12.74 -22.54
CA ALA A 45 42.89 13.21 -21.17
C ALA A 45 41.45 13.10 -20.63
N ALA A 46 41.34 12.91 -19.30
CA ALA A 46 40.08 12.80 -18.59
C ALA A 46 39.34 14.17 -18.52
N SER A 47 38.50 14.44 -19.52
CA SER A 47 37.58 15.58 -19.50
C SER A 47 36.46 15.34 -18.47
N SER A 48 36.30 16.28 -17.52
CA SER A 48 35.30 16.19 -16.45
C SER A 48 33.87 16.19 -17.02
N SER A 49 33.22 15.02 -17.01
CA SER A 49 31.92 14.83 -17.65
C SER A 49 30.77 15.33 -16.78
N THR A 50 30.29 16.54 -17.05
CA THR A 50 29.06 17.07 -16.42
C THR A 50 27.83 16.26 -16.87
N LYS A 51 27.17 15.58 -15.92
CA LYS A 51 25.94 14.81 -16.19
C LYS A 51 24.83 15.76 -16.63
N LYS A 52 24.36 15.66 -17.88
CA LYS A 52 23.28 16.52 -18.40
C LYS A 52 21.91 16.01 -17.97
N ILE A 53 21.15 16.81 -17.22
CA ILE A 53 19.80 16.46 -16.76
C ILE A 53 18.73 17.18 -17.59
N VAL A 54 17.66 16.45 -17.90
CA VAL A 54 16.47 16.90 -18.64
C VAL A 54 15.22 16.63 -17.79
N ALA A 55 14.24 17.53 -17.83
CA ALA A 55 12.90 17.32 -17.28
C ALA A 55 11.84 17.49 -18.39
N GLU A 56 10.91 16.55 -18.51
CA GLU A 56 9.74 16.68 -19.39
C GLU A 56 8.55 15.85 -18.88
N TYR A 57 7.36 16.14 -19.40
CA TYR A 57 6.20 15.25 -19.26
C TYR A 57 6.33 14.05 -20.21
N ALA A 58 6.00 12.86 -19.73
CA ALA A 58 6.15 11.61 -20.47
C ALA A 58 5.18 11.53 -21.67
N LYS A 59 5.71 11.67 -22.89
CA LYS A 59 4.93 11.67 -24.15
C LYS A 59 4.10 10.39 -24.41
N SER A 60 4.42 9.29 -23.73
CA SER A 60 3.59 8.08 -23.65
C SER A 60 4.01 7.21 -22.46
N GLY A 61 3.15 6.29 -22.02
CA GLY A 61 3.40 5.36 -20.92
C GLY A 61 4.43 4.25 -21.19
N ARG A 62 5.26 4.37 -22.24
CA ARG A 62 6.19 3.32 -22.71
C ARG A 62 7.57 3.36 -22.05
N SER A 63 7.86 4.36 -21.21
CA SER A 63 9.15 4.49 -20.50
C SER A 63 9.09 3.87 -19.11
N ALA A 64 10.04 3.00 -18.78
CA ALA A 64 10.22 2.50 -17.41
C ALA A 64 11.22 3.36 -16.61
N CYS A 65 10.96 3.53 -15.32
CA CYS A 65 11.86 4.17 -14.36
C CYS A 65 13.11 3.30 -14.11
N LYS A 66 14.30 3.88 -14.17
CA LYS A 66 15.57 3.14 -13.99
C LYS A 66 16.00 2.91 -12.53
N LYS A 67 15.20 3.33 -11.55
CA LYS A 67 15.37 2.98 -10.11
C LYS A 67 14.40 1.90 -9.65
N CYS A 68 13.08 2.07 -9.87
CA CYS A 68 12.05 1.12 -9.41
C CYS A 68 11.51 0.16 -10.50
N GLY A 69 11.94 0.28 -11.76
CA GLY A 69 11.50 -0.59 -12.86
C GLY A 69 10.09 -0.32 -13.41
N GLU A 70 9.22 0.32 -12.64
CA GLU A 70 7.83 0.64 -12.99
C GLU A 70 7.67 1.49 -14.26
N SER A 71 6.51 1.40 -14.91
CA SER A 71 6.15 2.25 -16.06
C SER A 71 5.78 3.67 -15.63
N ILE A 72 6.53 4.66 -16.12
CA ILE A 72 6.18 6.08 -16.02
C ILE A 72 4.97 6.33 -16.93
N SER A 73 3.83 6.72 -16.35
CA SER A 73 2.58 6.93 -17.08
C SER A 73 2.62 8.14 -18.04
N ALA A 74 1.74 8.15 -19.03
CA ALA A 74 1.65 9.28 -19.97
C ALA A 74 1.28 10.58 -19.25
N SER A 75 1.87 11.70 -19.68
CA SER A 75 1.76 13.04 -19.09
C SER A 75 2.29 13.19 -17.65
N ALA A 76 2.88 12.15 -17.04
CA ALA A 76 3.58 12.29 -15.75
C ALA A 76 4.94 12.99 -15.94
N LEU A 77 5.36 13.79 -14.95
CA LEU A 77 6.68 14.42 -14.93
C LEU A 77 7.78 13.37 -14.71
N ARG A 78 8.82 13.39 -15.54
CA ARG A 78 9.98 12.51 -15.43
C ARG A 78 11.30 13.28 -15.55
N LEU A 79 12.31 12.80 -14.83
CA LEU A 79 13.68 13.28 -14.90
C LEU A 79 14.54 12.30 -15.72
N GLY A 80 15.31 12.84 -16.66
CA GLY A 80 16.16 12.11 -17.57
C GLY A 80 17.63 12.44 -17.34
N LEU A 81 18.43 11.46 -16.94
CA LEU A 81 19.89 11.56 -16.92
C LEU A 81 20.42 11.19 -18.30
N VAL A 82 21.03 12.15 -19.00
CA VAL A 82 21.58 11.96 -20.36
C VAL A 82 23.06 11.60 -20.27
N SER A 83 23.42 10.49 -20.89
CA SER A 83 24.81 10.00 -21.02
C SER A 83 25.08 9.60 -22.46
N ARG A 84 26.23 9.97 -23.03
CA ARG A 84 26.63 9.49 -24.36
C ARG A 84 27.06 8.03 -24.32
N ASP A 85 26.68 7.27 -25.34
CA ASP A 85 27.21 5.93 -25.57
C ASP A 85 28.60 5.99 -26.24
N ALA A 86 29.27 4.83 -26.34
CA ALA A 86 30.59 4.71 -26.96
C ALA A 86 30.64 5.01 -28.48
N ARG A 87 29.49 5.31 -29.09
CA ARG A 87 29.35 5.71 -30.51
C ARG A 87 28.96 7.18 -30.66
N GLY A 88 28.82 7.91 -29.54
CA GLY A 88 28.49 9.34 -29.49
C GLY A 88 27.00 9.69 -29.39
N PHE A 89 26.10 8.71 -29.30
CA PHE A 89 24.65 8.96 -29.21
C PHE A 89 24.22 9.24 -27.77
N ASP A 90 23.41 10.29 -27.56
CA ASP A 90 22.82 10.62 -26.26
C ASP A 90 21.77 9.56 -25.85
N MET A 91 22.00 8.86 -24.73
CA MET A 91 21.05 7.92 -24.12
C MET A 91 20.47 8.50 -22.83
N THR A 92 19.14 8.62 -22.75
CA THR A 92 18.45 9.14 -21.56
C THR A 92 17.95 8.01 -20.65
N LYS A 93 18.44 7.97 -19.39
CA LYS A 93 17.90 7.13 -18.33
C LYS A 93 16.79 7.88 -17.59
N TRP A 94 15.54 7.47 -17.81
CA TRP A 94 14.35 8.09 -17.22
C TRP A 94 14.06 7.58 -15.80
N HIS A 95 13.58 8.48 -14.95
CA HIS A 95 13.18 8.22 -13.56
C HIS A 95 11.90 8.99 -13.22
N HIS A 96 11.11 8.49 -12.27
CA HIS A 96 10.12 9.32 -11.56
C HIS A 96 10.83 10.45 -10.79
N LEU A 97 10.11 11.53 -10.49
CA LEU A 97 10.62 12.68 -9.73
C LEU A 97 11.30 12.25 -8.39
N SER A 98 10.63 11.42 -7.59
CA SER A 98 11.14 10.83 -6.34
C SER A 98 12.19 9.73 -6.53
N CYS A 99 12.44 9.32 -7.77
CA CYS A 99 13.30 8.17 -8.10
C CYS A 99 14.60 8.57 -8.82
N CYS A 100 14.81 9.86 -9.09
CA CYS A 100 16.07 10.33 -9.66
C CYS A 100 17.18 10.26 -8.58
N PRO A 101 18.35 9.65 -8.86
CA PRO A 101 19.51 9.79 -7.98
C PRO A 101 20.09 11.20 -8.15
N MET A 102 19.64 12.12 -7.29
CA MET A 102 19.96 13.55 -7.33
C MET A 102 21.33 13.82 -6.70
N ASP A 103 22.41 13.35 -7.34
CA ASP A 103 23.77 13.67 -6.93
C ASP A 103 23.99 15.20 -6.98
N SER A 104 23.90 15.88 -5.82
CA SER A 104 23.96 17.35 -5.65
C SER A 104 25.14 17.99 -6.39
N LYS A 105 26.28 17.29 -6.45
CA LYS A 105 27.52 17.65 -7.17
C LYS A 105 27.37 17.78 -8.70
N SER A 106 26.16 17.69 -9.25
CA SER A 106 25.87 17.89 -10.69
C SER A 106 24.75 18.90 -11.01
N ILE A 107 24.04 19.46 -10.03
CA ILE A 107 22.88 20.35 -10.24
C ILE A 107 23.11 21.70 -9.55
N GLY A 108 23.75 22.65 -10.24
CA GLY A 108 24.07 23.95 -9.65
C GLY A 108 22.89 24.93 -9.47
N SER A 109 21.67 24.57 -9.88
CA SER A 109 20.36 25.09 -9.46
C SER A 109 19.26 24.37 -10.29
N ALA A 110 18.00 24.41 -9.86
CA ALA A 110 16.89 23.74 -10.57
C ALA A 110 16.63 24.33 -11.98
N GLU A 111 16.85 25.62 -12.14
CA GLU A 111 16.66 26.39 -13.39
C GLU A 111 17.64 25.97 -14.49
N LYS A 112 18.75 25.31 -14.13
CA LYS A 112 19.76 24.78 -15.06
C LYS A 112 19.35 23.42 -15.66
N ILE A 113 18.23 22.83 -15.23
CA ILE A 113 17.71 21.57 -15.77
C ILE A 113 17.05 21.82 -17.13
N ASN A 114 17.47 21.08 -18.15
CA ASN A 114 17.00 21.27 -19.53
C ASN A 114 15.50 20.94 -19.60
N GLY A 115 14.68 21.89 -20.07
CA GLY A 115 13.21 21.74 -20.12
C GLY A 115 12.45 22.26 -18.90
N PHE A 116 13.13 22.72 -17.85
CA PHE A 116 12.50 23.27 -16.63
C PHE A 116 11.45 24.36 -16.92
N ALA A 117 11.79 25.33 -17.78
CA ALA A 117 10.90 26.43 -18.17
C ALA A 117 9.66 25.99 -18.99
N LEU A 118 9.59 24.72 -19.43
CA LEU A 118 8.44 24.14 -20.14
C LEU A 118 7.50 23.36 -19.19
N LEU A 119 7.86 23.26 -17.90
CA LEU A 119 7.00 22.67 -16.87
C LEU A 119 5.97 23.68 -16.37
N LYS A 120 4.85 23.20 -15.81
CA LYS A 120 3.88 24.03 -15.08
C LYS A 120 4.53 24.67 -13.86
N ALA A 121 4.08 25.87 -13.47
CA ALA A 121 4.61 26.58 -12.30
C ALA A 121 4.57 25.75 -11.00
N SER A 122 3.51 24.96 -10.78
CA SER A 122 3.41 24.00 -9.65
C SER A 122 4.58 23.02 -9.59
N ASP A 123 5.01 22.55 -10.77
CA ASP A 123 5.96 21.48 -10.94
C ASP A 123 7.40 22.05 -10.96
N GLN A 124 7.55 23.30 -11.39
CA GLN A 124 8.77 24.10 -11.23
C GLN A 124 9.10 24.32 -9.75
N GLU A 125 8.13 24.77 -8.94
CA GLU A 125 8.32 24.95 -7.49
C GLU A 125 8.56 23.61 -6.77
N ALA A 126 7.84 22.54 -7.13
CA ALA A 126 8.08 21.22 -6.57
C ALA A 126 9.52 20.73 -6.82
N LEU A 127 10.07 20.96 -8.03
CA LEU A 127 11.45 20.57 -8.34
C LEU A 127 12.49 21.46 -7.64
N LYS A 128 12.25 22.77 -7.49
CA LYS A 128 13.08 23.67 -6.68
C LYS A 128 13.18 23.22 -5.23
N LEU A 129 12.04 22.87 -4.62
CA LEU A 129 11.98 22.39 -3.24
C LEU A 129 12.81 21.12 -3.03
N ILE A 130 12.67 20.14 -3.94
CA ILE A 130 13.42 18.88 -3.89
C ILE A 130 14.93 19.09 -4.04
N VAL A 131 15.37 20.00 -4.93
CA VAL A 131 16.80 20.36 -5.05
C VAL A 131 17.30 21.00 -3.75
N ALA A 132 16.61 22.01 -3.24
CA ALA A 132 17.03 22.74 -2.03
C ALA A 132 16.98 21.89 -0.74
N GLU A 133 16.16 20.84 -0.69
CA GLU A 133 16.12 19.89 0.42
C GLU A 133 17.31 18.92 0.42
N HIS A 134 17.80 18.56 -0.78
CA HIS A 134 19.00 17.73 -0.93
C HIS A 134 20.30 18.48 -0.60
N ASP A 135 20.33 19.81 -0.75
CA ASP A 135 21.47 20.63 -0.33
C ASP A 135 21.56 20.75 1.21
N ARG A 136 20.42 20.91 1.90
CA ARG A 136 20.36 21.01 3.37
C ARG A 136 20.77 19.73 4.10
N SER A 137 20.65 18.58 3.46
CA SER A 137 20.90 17.27 4.06
C SER A 137 22.37 16.80 3.99
N GLN A 138 23.27 17.54 3.34
CA GLN A 138 24.72 17.22 3.33
C GLN A 138 25.58 18.12 4.24
N ASN A 139 25.03 19.23 4.76
CA ASN A 139 25.75 20.18 5.62
C ASN A 139 25.67 19.87 7.13
N LYS A 140 25.45 18.60 7.52
CA LYS A 140 25.37 18.20 8.95
C LYS A 140 26.45 17.24 9.44
N ASP A 141 27.19 16.59 8.55
CA ASP A 141 28.20 15.59 8.91
C ASP A 141 29.64 16.11 8.69
N SER A 142 30.02 17.17 9.40
CA SER A 142 31.43 17.59 9.51
C SER A 142 31.72 18.43 10.77
N HIS A 143 32.59 17.88 11.63
CA HIS A 143 33.10 18.40 12.91
C HIS A 143 32.17 18.34 14.15
N GLY A 144 32.76 17.80 15.23
CA GLY A 144 32.38 17.99 16.62
C GLY A 144 33.64 18.26 17.44
N GLU A 145 33.50 18.41 18.76
CA GLU A 145 34.55 18.72 19.75
C GLU A 145 35.21 20.12 19.50
N ASP A 146 35.23 21.06 20.45
CA ASP A 146 35.38 20.91 21.90
C ASP A 146 34.81 22.08 22.74
N ASP A 147 34.95 21.90 24.06
CA ASP A 147 35.14 22.92 25.11
C ASP A 147 33.94 23.53 25.86
N GLU A 148 34.08 23.57 27.19
CA GLU A 148 33.11 24.07 28.16
C GLU A 148 33.40 25.54 28.54
N LYS A 149 32.36 26.27 28.99
CA LYS A 149 32.42 26.99 30.28
C LYS A 149 31.08 27.54 30.78
N GLU A 150 30.91 27.48 32.10
CA GLU A 150 29.90 28.24 32.83
C GLU A 150 30.17 29.75 32.77
N THR A 151 29.14 30.59 32.90
CA THR A 151 28.95 31.34 34.16
C THR A 151 27.58 32.02 34.25
N SER A 152 27.22 32.44 35.47
CA SER A 152 25.93 32.98 35.88
C SER A 152 25.85 34.51 35.81
N ASN A 153 24.67 35.07 36.18
CA ASN A 153 24.41 36.49 36.53
C ASN A 153 24.26 37.49 35.35
N LYS A 154 23.41 38.54 35.41
CA LYS A 154 22.23 38.85 36.27
C LYS A 154 21.41 40.04 35.72
N ASP A 155 20.23 40.25 36.32
CA ASP A 155 19.50 41.52 36.51
C ASP A 155 19.24 42.52 35.33
N LYS A 156 17.96 42.53 34.92
CA LYS A 156 17.00 43.68 34.96
C LYS A 156 17.11 44.96 34.07
N VAL A 157 16.02 45.14 33.31
CA VAL A 157 15.08 46.32 33.29
C VAL A 157 15.54 47.67 32.70
N LYS A 158 14.91 48.04 31.57
CA LYS A 158 14.03 49.22 31.33
C LYS A 158 13.44 49.07 29.92
N GLU A 159 12.14 49.08 29.65
CA GLU A 159 10.98 49.92 30.05
C GLU A 159 10.80 51.20 29.21
N SER A 160 9.83 51.14 28.30
CA SER A 160 8.92 52.21 27.84
C SER A 160 7.74 51.50 27.14
N GLN A 161 6.52 51.41 27.68
CA GLN A 161 5.48 52.47 27.71
C GLN A 161 5.24 53.08 26.31
N VAL A 162 4.01 53.21 25.78
CA VAL A 162 2.72 53.65 26.35
C VAL A 162 1.60 52.77 25.72
N ARG A 163 0.69 52.09 26.46
CA ARG A 163 -0.64 52.52 27.02
C ARG A 163 -1.60 53.12 25.96
N LYS A 164 -2.93 53.04 26.05
CA LYS A 164 -3.92 52.34 26.92
C LYS A 164 -5.13 51.92 26.01
N ALA A 165 -6.38 51.60 26.38
CA ALA A 165 -7.19 51.83 27.59
C ALA A 165 -8.02 50.59 28.03
N ASP A 166 -9.29 50.76 28.41
CA ASP A 166 -10.11 49.87 29.25
C ASP A 166 -11.58 49.85 28.74
N SER A 167 -12.54 49.07 29.24
CA SER A 167 -12.67 48.10 30.37
C SER A 167 -13.70 47.00 29.96
N ALA A 168 -14.23 46.06 30.77
CA ALA A 168 -14.18 45.73 32.21
C ALA A 168 -14.30 44.18 32.38
N LEU A 169 -13.68 43.53 33.38
CA LEU A 169 -14.23 43.07 34.70
C LEU A 169 -15.51 42.22 34.60
N GLU A 170 -15.72 41.12 35.34
CA GLU A 170 -15.17 40.62 36.65
C GLU A 170 -14.44 39.24 36.47
N GLU A 171 -13.45 38.77 37.24
CA GLU A 171 -13.37 38.37 38.69
C GLU A 171 -14.28 37.16 39.06
N ILE A 172 -13.94 36.16 39.89
CA ILE A 172 -12.75 35.74 40.70
C ILE A 172 -12.95 34.23 41.10
N GLU A 173 -12.01 33.32 41.46
CA GLU A 173 -10.53 33.20 41.41
C GLU A 173 -10.14 31.68 41.27
N SER A 174 -9.41 31.08 42.23
CA SER A 174 -8.93 29.68 42.36
C SER A 174 -8.47 29.51 43.85
N PRO A 175 -7.52 28.63 44.30
CA PRO A 175 -7.00 27.35 43.81
C PRO A 175 -7.00 26.21 44.88
N ASN A 176 -6.50 25.01 44.55
CA ASN A 176 -5.32 24.46 45.26
C ASN A 176 -4.58 23.38 44.44
N SER A 177 -3.35 23.08 44.84
CA SER A 177 -2.40 22.20 44.14
C SER A 177 -2.09 20.92 44.92
N LYS A 178 -1.62 19.90 44.20
CA LYS A 178 -0.53 19.01 44.64
C LYS A 178 0.20 18.49 43.40
N LYS A 179 1.50 18.22 43.54
CA LYS A 179 2.46 18.12 42.42
C LYS A 179 3.38 16.92 42.60
N SER A 180 3.33 15.98 41.66
CA SER A 180 4.30 14.91 41.48
C SER A 180 4.50 14.63 39.97
N LYS A 181 5.66 14.07 39.61
CA LYS A 181 6.19 13.99 38.24
C LYS A 181 7.31 12.92 38.21
N PRO A 182 7.68 12.37 37.04
CA PRO A 182 6.86 11.73 36.01
C PRO A 182 7.19 10.23 35.88
N VAL A 183 6.42 9.48 35.07
CA VAL A 183 6.90 8.31 34.34
C VAL A 183 6.49 8.48 32.88
N GLU A 184 7.35 8.04 31.96
CA GLU A 184 7.25 8.32 30.53
C GLU A 184 6.85 7.07 29.74
N SER A 185 5.67 7.09 29.14
CA SER A 185 5.22 6.10 28.16
C SER A 185 4.29 6.79 27.16
N GLY A 186 4.67 6.81 25.89
CA GLY A 186 3.95 7.55 24.85
C GLY A 186 2.65 6.87 24.43
N GLU A 187 1.53 7.24 25.05
CA GLU A 187 0.21 6.88 24.54
C GLU A 187 -0.09 7.64 23.23
N GLU A 188 -0.13 6.95 22.08
CA GLU A 188 -0.85 7.48 20.92
C GLU A 188 -2.30 7.73 21.37
N ALA A 189 -2.72 9.00 21.36
CA ALA A 189 -4.02 9.42 21.86
C ALA A 189 -5.13 8.47 21.38
N LYS A 190 -5.76 7.78 22.33
CA LYS A 190 -6.68 6.67 22.07
C LYS A 190 -7.99 7.19 21.48
N LEU A 191 -7.97 7.48 20.17
CA LEU A 191 -9.16 7.85 19.40
C LEU A 191 -10.22 6.76 19.60
N GLU A 192 -11.21 7.12 20.40
CA GLU A 192 -12.34 6.27 20.77
C GLU A 192 -13.33 6.30 19.62
N ILE A 193 -13.55 5.14 19.00
CA ILE A 193 -14.46 4.99 17.87
C ILE A 193 -15.86 4.88 18.45
N ILE A 194 -16.52 6.03 18.61
CA ILE A 194 -17.93 6.09 19.00
C ILE A 194 -18.74 5.42 17.88
N PHE A 195 -19.10 4.16 18.09
CA PHE A 195 -19.99 3.40 17.23
C PHE A 195 -21.43 3.56 17.72
N SER A 196 -22.33 3.90 16.82
CA SER A 196 -23.76 3.97 17.08
C SER A 196 -24.50 3.21 15.99
N THR A 197 -25.52 2.44 16.36
CA THR A 197 -26.38 1.74 15.41
C THR A 197 -27.21 2.70 14.55
N SER A 198 -27.38 3.96 14.98
CA SER A 198 -27.97 5.04 14.17
C SER A 198 -27.16 5.43 12.95
N ASP A 199 -25.85 5.14 12.96
CA ASP A 199 -24.89 5.65 11.98
C ASP A 199 -24.55 4.59 10.92
N ILE A 200 -25.12 3.40 11.06
CA ILE A 200 -25.04 2.27 10.12
C ILE A 200 -25.95 2.57 8.92
N GLN A 201 -25.47 2.29 7.71
CA GLN A 201 -26.17 2.60 6.45
C GLN A 201 -26.18 1.42 5.48
N ASP A 202 -27.30 1.18 4.80
CA ASP A 202 -27.44 0.17 3.73
C ASP A 202 -26.81 0.61 2.39
N ASN A 203 -26.08 1.72 2.38
CA ASN A 203 -25.38 2.26 1.21
C ASN A 203 -24.05 2.90 1.64
N TYR A 204 -23.01 2.78 0.81
CA TYR A 204 -21.77 3.52 0.99
C TYR A 204 -21.71 4.72 0.06
N LYS A 205 -22.03 5.92 0.59
CA LYS A 205 -21.93 7.21 -0.14
C LYS A 205 -22.65 7.16 -1.50
N GLY A 206 -23.90 6.69 -1.51
CA GLY A 206 -24.75 6.58 -2.69
C GLY A 206 -24.49 5.37 -3.59
N ALA A 207 -23.63 4.43 -3.18
CA ALA A 207 -23.58 3.09 -3.78
C ALA A 207 -24.34 2.10 -2.88
N THR A 208 -25.34 1.42 -3.45
CA THR A 208 -26.17 0.41 -2.78
C THR A 208 -25.32 -0.78 -2.37
N LEU A 209 -25.54 -1.29 -1.16
CA LEU A 209 -24.94 -2.55 -0.69
C LEU A 209 -25.90 -3.73 -0.93
N LEU A 210 -25.37 -4.94 -0.90
CA LEU A 210 -26.19 -6.15 -0.87
C LEU A 210 -26.83 -6.33 0.53
N PRO A 211 -27.84 -7.21 0.70
CA PRO A 211 -28.27 -7.67 2.02
C PRO A 211 -27.10 -8.10 2.91
N GLU A 212 -27.27 -7.99 4.23
CA GLU A 212 -26.26 -8.11 5.29
C GLU A 212 -25.04 -7.15 5.19
N TRP A 213 -24.74 -6.55 4.03
CA TRP A 213 -23.63 -5.60 3.88
C TRP A 213 -24.04 -4.20 4.30
N LYS A 214 -23.28 -3.62 5.24
CA LYS A 214 -23.51 -2.29 5.82
C LYS A 214 -22.31 -1.37 5.67
N ALA A 215 -22.54 -0.07 5.80
CA ALA A 215 -21.51 0.96 5.89
C ALA A 215 -21.54 1.65 7.25
N PHE A 216 -20.37 2.04 7.75
CA PHE A 216 -20.21 2.94 8.90
C PHE A 216 -18.98 3.84 8.65
N GLN A 217 -19.14 5.16 8.73
CA GLN A 217 -18.08 6.15 8.44
C GLN A 217 -17.33 5.91 7.12
N THR A 218 -16.12 5.31 7.15
CA THR A 218 -15.32 4.97 5.97
C THR A 218 -15.16 3.47 5.73
N ILE A 219 -15.77 2.60 6.54
CA ILE A 219 -15.80 1.15 6.34
C ILE A 219 -17.10 0.67 5.68
N ILE A 220 -16.98 -0.45 4.97
CA ILE A 220 -18.07 -1.37 4.64
C ILE A 220 -17.81 -2.67 5.41
N PHE A 221 -18.83 -3.30 5.98
CA PHE A 221 -18.71 -4.57 6.71
C PHE A 221 -19.89 -5.49 6.42
N LEU A 222 -19.69 -6.79 6.64
CA LEU A 222 -20.74 -7.82 6.58
C LEU A 222 -21.31 -8.00 7.99
N GLU A 223 -22.63 -7.89 8.17
CA GLU A 223 -23.31 -8.29 9.42
C GLU A 223 -23.25 -9.81 9.63
N GLN A 224 -23.73 -10.28 10.79
CA GLN A 224 -23.56 -11.66 11.23
C GLN A 224 -24.19 -12.69 10.26
N ASP A 225 -23.33 -13.47 9.61
CA ASP A 225 -23.70 -14.69 8.87
C ASP A 225 -24.16 -15.81 9.82
N GLU A 226 -25.01 -16.73 9.35
CA GLU A 226 -25.53 -17.82 10.18
C GLU A 226 -24.40 -18.74 10.65
N GLY A 227 -24.26 -18.87 11.98
CA GLY A 227 -23.20 -19.67 12.58
C GLY A 227 -21.85 -18.96 12.71
N LEU A 228 -21.76 -17.65 12.43
CA LEU A 228 -20.65 -16.84 12.92
C LEU A 228 -20.58 -16.96 14.46
N ARG A 229 -19.37 -17.14 15.00
CA ARG A 229 -19.14 -17.27 16.45
C ARG A 229 -18.19 -16.18 16.93
N ASP A 230 -18.50 -15.63 18.10
CA ASP A 230 -17.57 -14.78 18.85
C ASP A 230 -16.62 -15.68 19.66
N SER A 231 -15.37 -15.26 19.82
CA SER A 231 -14.31 -16.10 20.39
C SER A 231 -13.22 -15.25 21.04
N SER A 232 -12.51 -15.82 22.01
CA SER A 232 -11.24 -15.26 22.48
C SER A 232 -10.11 -15.46 21.46
N LYS A 233 -10.25 -16.40 20.52
CA LYS A 233 -9.23 -16.70 19.51
C LYS A 233 -9.62 -16.13 18.16
N ILE A 234 -8.85 -15.18 17.64
CA ILE A 234 -9.11 -14.53 16.34
C ILE A 234 -8.04 -14.96 15.33
N ALA A 235 -8.48 -15.57 14.24
CA ALA A 235 -7.65 -15.81 13.05
C ALA A 235 -8.04 -14.77 12.00
N ALA A 236 -7.20 -13.75 11.83
CA ALA A 236 -7.50 -12.61 10.98
C ALA A 236 -6.59 -12.56 9.72
N PHE A 237 -7.14 -12.10 8.60
CA PHE A 237 -6.50 -12.18 7.28
C PHE A 237 -6.65 -10.88 6.46
N ASP A 238 -5.72 -10.59 5.55
CA ASP A 238 -6.03 -9.81 4.33
C ASP A 238 -6.72 -10.70 3.28
N PHE A 239 -7.21 -10.10 2.19
CA PHE A 239 -7.86 -10.78 1.08
C PHE A 239 -7.04 -10.79 -0.23
N ASP A 240 -6.54 -9.65 -0.69
CA ASP A 240 -6.03 -9.42 -2.05
C ASP A 240 -4.52 -9.67 -2.13
N GLY A 241 -4.12 -10.93 -2.23
CA GLY A 241 -2.71 -11.36 -2.13
C GLY A 241 -2.44 -12.27 -0.92
N CYS A 242 -3.42 -12.46 -0.03
CA CYS A 242 -3.36 -13.39 1.09
C CYS A 242 -4.30 -14.59 0.92
N LEU A 243 -5.61 -14.36 0.83
CA LEU A 243 -6.60 -15.43 0.64
C LEU A 243 -6.92 -15.68 -0.84
N ALA A 244 -6.92 -14.62 -1.64
CA ALA A 244 -7.27 -14.67 -3.05
C ALA A 244 -6.22 -13.96 -3.92
N ASN A 245 -5.86 -14.57 -5.05
CA ASN A 245 -5.19 -13.85 -6.13
C ASN A 245 -6.25 -13.04 -6.89
N THR A 246 -6.16 -11.72 -6.80
CA THR A 246 -7.07 -10.78 -7.48
C THR A 246 -6.37 -9.98 -8.59
N SER A 247 -5.11 -10.28 -8.92
CA SER A 247 -4.32 -9.59 -9.96
C SER A 247 -4.72 -9.96 -11.40
N VAL A 248 -5.95 -10.45 -11.60
CA VAL A 248 -6.43 -10.94 -12.89
C VAL A 248 -6.69 -9.78 -13.85
N LYS A 249 -6.55 -10.02 -15.16
CA LYS A 249 -6.84 -9.04 -16.23
C LYS A 249 -8.35 -8.79 -16.44
N ARG A 250 -9.17 -9.00 -15.40
CA ARG A 250 -10.64 -8.97 -15.41
C ARG A 250 -11.12 -8.08 -14.26
N VAL A 251 -12.29 -7.46 -14.42
CA VAL A 251 -12.96 -6.68 -13.37
C VAL A 251 -14.34 -7.30 -13.16
N GLY A 252 -14.81 -7.37 -11.91
CA GLY A 252 -16.10 -7.98 -11.56
C GLY A 252 -16.06 -8.77 -10.25
N PRO A 253 -17.15 -9.48 -9.91
CA PRO A 253 -17.24 -10.31 -8.70
C PRO A 253 -16.50 -11.65 -8.84
N ASP A 254 -16.31 -12.15 -10.06
CA ASP A 254 -15.61 -13.41 -10.37
C ASP A 254 -14.13 -13.18 -10.76
N ALA A 255 -13.62 -11.98 -10.46
CA ALA A 255 -12.27 -11.54 -10.79
C ALA A 255 -11.24 -11.98 -9.72
N TRP A 256 -11.24 -13.28 -9.38
CA TRP A 256 -10.36 -13.85 -8.37
C TRP A 256 -10.07 -15.34 -8.61
N SER A 257 -9.10 -15.88 -7.88
CA SER A 257 -8.94 -17.31 -7.57
C SER A 257 -8.40 -17.45 -6.15
N LEU A 258 -8.46 -18.65 -5.53
CA LEU A 258 -7.67 -18.93 -4.32
C LEU A 258 -6.18 -18.62 -4.57
N LEU A 259 -5.46 -18.18 -3.54
CA LEU A 259 -3.99 -18.07 -3.61
C LEU A 259 -3.33 -19.45 -3.50
N TYR A 260 -3.79 -20.27 -2.54
CA TYR A 260 -3.38 -21.66 -2.34
C TYR A 260 -4.61 -22.58 -2.25
N SER A 261 -4.52 -23.80 -2.79
CA SER A 261 -5.63 -24.75 -2.83
C SER A 261 -6.03 -25.32 -1.47
N CYS A 262 -5.15 -25.23 -0.47
CA CYS A 262 -5.38 -25.67 0.92
C CYS A 262 -6.18 -24.68 1.77
N ILE A 263 -6.45 -23.46 1.28
CA ILE A 263 -7.12 -22.39 2.06
C ILE A 263 -8.49 -22.83 2.62
N PRO A 264 -9.41 -23.48 1.86
CA PRO A 264 -10.69 -23.93 2.41
C PRO A 264 -10.52 -24.89 3.60
N GLU A 265 -9.56 -25.82 3.50
CA GLU A 265 -9.29 -26.83 4.55
C GLU A 265 -8.65 -26.19 5.79
N LYS A 266 -7.64 -25.31 5.61
CA LYS A 266 -7.01 -24.59 6.73
C LYS A 266 -7.97 -23.63 7.44
N LEU A 267 -8.83 -22.91 6.71
CA LEU A 267 -9.86 -22.06 7.33
C LEU A 267 -10.92 -22.89 8.06
N LYS A 268 -11.32 -24.06 7.52
CA LYS A 268 -12.21 -24.98 8.23
C LYS A 268 -11.58 -25.53 9.52
N GLY A 269 -10.33 -25.96 9.48
CA GLY A 269 -9.60 -26.42 10.67
C GLY A 269 -9.59 -25.36 11.78
N LEU A 270 -9.28 -24.11 11.44
CA LEU A 270 -9.32 -22.99 12.39
C LEU A 270 -10.72 -22.75 12.97
N TYR A 271 -11.78 -22.80 12.15
CA TYR A 271 -13.14 -22.64 12.64
C TYR A 271 -13.59 -23.81 13.55
N ASP A 272 -13.23 -25.05 13.19
CA ASP A 272 -13.48 -26.25 14.00
C ASP A 272 -12.73 -26.18 15.34
N ASP A 273 -11.49 -25.67 15.34
CA ASP A 273 -10.68 -25.36 16.53
C ASP A 273 -11.23 -24.19 17.37
N GLY A 274 -12.31 -23.53 16.93
CA GLY A 274 -12.98 -22.45 17.66
C GLY A 274 -12.37 -21.05 17.47
N TYR A 275 -11.61 -20.82 16.40
CA TYR A 275 -11.23 -19.46 16.01
C TYR A 275 -12.40 -18.71 15.36
N LYS A 276 -12.58 -17.44 15.71
CA LYS A 276 -13.34 -16.52 14.88
C LYS A 276 -12.49 -16.14 13.67
N LEU A 277 -13.03 -16.37 12.47
CA LEU A 277 -12.38 -15.99 11.21
C LEU A 277 -12.76 -14.54 10.84
N VAL A 278 -11.77 -13.70 10.55
CA VAL A 278 -12.00 -12.28 10.21
C VAL A 278 -11.17 -11.85 8.99
N ILE A 279 -11.77 -11.12 8.04
CA ILE A 279 -11.06 -10.48 6.93
C ILE A 279 -11.02 -8.96 7.14
N PHE A 280 -9.82 -8.39 7.05
CA PHE A 280 -9.55 -6.95 7.11
C PHE A 280 -8.86 -6.51 5.81
N THR A 281 -9.59 -5.87 4.88
CA THR A 281 -9.08 -5.50 3.53
C THR A 281 -9.16 -3.98 3.27
N ASN A 282 -8.36 -3.48 2.32
CA ASN A 282 -7.93 -2.09 2.22
C ASN A 282 -8.35 -1.39 0.89
N GLU A 283 -9.63 -1.49 0.49
CA GLU A 283 -10.13 -1.15 -0.87
C GLU A 283 -10.32 0.36 -1.15
N SER A 284 -9.22 1.09 -1.38
CA SER A 284 -9.30 2.55 -1.66
C SER A 284 -9.98 2.93 -2.99
N ASN A 285 -10.23 1.97 -3.89
CA ASN A 285 -10.86 2.29 -5.18
C ASN A 285 -12.34 2.70 -5.02
N ILE A 286 -13.03 2.21 -3.99
CA ILE A 286 -14.42 2.59 -3.65
C ILE A 286 -14.52 4.09 -3.36
N GLU A 287 -13.51 4.70 -2.72
CA GLU A 287 -13.50 6.14 -2.49
C GLU A 287 -12.90 6.97 -3.64
N ARG A 288 -11.87 6.43 -4.31
CA ARG A 288 -11.24 7.11 -5.47
C ARG A 288 -12.19 7.21 -6.66
N TRP A 289 -12.92 6.15 -6.99
CA TRP A 289 -13.70 6.05 -8.23
C TRP A 289 -15.13 6.56 -8.05
N LYS A 290 -15.31 7.82 -7.62
CA LYS A 290 -16.62 8.41 -7.29
C LYS A 290 -17.72 8.12 -8.33
N ASN A 291 -17.41 8.29 -9.62
CA ASN A 291 -18.35 8.08 -10.74
C ASN A 291 -18.54 6.60 -11.17
N LYS A 292 -17.84 5.67 -10.52
CA LYS A 292 -17.93 4.21 -10.72
C LYS A 292 -17.97 3.45 -9.39
N ARG A 293 -18.42 4.10 -8.31
CA ARG A 293 -18.36 3.56 -6.94
C ARG A 293 -19.11 2.25 -6.81
N GLN A 294 -20.31 2.15 -7.41
CA GLN A 294 -21.09 0.91 -7.46
C GLN A 294 -20.24 -0.25 -8.02
N VAL A 295 -19.65 -0.07 -9.21
CA VAL A 295 -18.80 -1.09 -9.85
C VAL A 295 -17.60 -1.51 -8.97
N ALA A 296 -17.03 -0.59 -8.19
CA ALA A 296 -15.95 -0.91 -7.24
C ALA A 296 -16.46 -1.71 -6.02
N VAL A 297 -17.63 -1.33 -5.49
CA VAL A 297 -18.35 -2.05 -4.41
C VAL A 297 -18.73 -3.46 -4.90
N ASP A 298 -19.48 -3.57 -5.99
CA ASP A 298 -19.93 -4.84 -6.60
C ASP A 298 -18.75 -5.79 -6.83
N SER A 299 -17.63 -5.27 -7.35
CA SER A 299 -16.45 -6.08 -7.62
C SER A 299 -15.71 -6.53 -6.35
N LYS A 300 -15.69 -5.76 -5.26
CA LYS A 300 -15.03 -6.21 -4.00
C LYS A 300 -15.97 -7.05 -3.15
N VAL A 301 -17.19 -6.58 -2.88
CA VAL A 301 -18.23 -7.31 -2.14
C VAL A 301 -18.54 -8.65 -2.84
N GLY A 302 -18.72 -8.66 -4.15
CA GLY A 302 -19.00 -9.90 -4.89
C GLY A 302 -17.83 -10.90 -4.88
N ARG A 303 -16.57 -10.42 -4.90
CA ARG A 303 -15.39 -11.29 -4.71
C ARG A 303 -15.36 -11.92 -3.32
N LEU A 304 -15.72 -11.16 -2.28
CA LEU A 304 -15.76 -11.64 -0.90
C LEU A 304 -16.90 -12.65 -0.70
N ASN A 305 -18.12 -12.36 -1.16
CA ASN A 305 -19.25 -13.29 -1.10
C ASN A 305 -18.97 -14.60 -1.86
N ASN A 306 -18.40 -14.50 -3.07
CA ASN A 306 -17.99 -15.67 -3.86
C ASN A 306 -16.91 -16.50 -3.13
N PHE A 307 -15.97 -15.85 -2.44
CA PHE A 307 -14.94 -16.53 -1.64
C PHE A 307 -15.55 -17.24 -0.41
N ILE A 308 -16.36 -16.55 0.40
CA ILE A 308 -17.00 -17.11 1.60
C ILE A 308 -17.83 -18.34 1.22
N LYS A 309 -18.64 -18.23 0.18
CA LYS A 309 -19.43 -19.34 -0.38
C LYS A 309 -18.58 -20.51 -0.92
N HIS A 310 -17.35 -20.25 -1.36
CA HIS A 310 -16.44 -21.29 -1.85
C HIS A 310 -15.70 -22.01 -0.71
N VAL A 311 -15.29 -21.30 0.35
CA VAL A 311 -14.66 -21.91 1.53
C VAL A 311 -15.67 -22.55 2.49
N ASN A 312 -16.94 -22.12 2.43
CA ASN A 312 -18.07 -22.66 3.19
C ASN A 312 -17.82 -22.70 4.71
N VAL A 313 -17.31 -21.58 5.24
CA VAL A 313 -17.15 -21.31 6.67
C VAL A 313 -17.57 -19.86 6.97
N PRO A 314 -18.23 -19.58 8.11
CA PRO A 314 -18.61 -18.21 8.48
C PRO A 314 -17.38 -17.32 8.72
N ILE A 315 -17.36 -16.14 8.08
CA ILE A 315 -16.24 -15.19 8.15
C ILE A 315 -16.79 -13.76 8.35
N GLN A 316 -16.34 -13.08 9.39
CA GLN A 316 -16.61 -11.66 9.61
C GLN A 316 -15.75 -10.83 8.65
N VAL A 317 -16.32 -9.84 7.94
CA VAL A 317 -15.54 -9.02 6.98
C VAL A 317 -15.65 -7.53 7.26
N PHE A 318 -14.52 -6.83 7.16
CA PHE A 318 -14.42 -5.37 7.16
C PHE A 318 -13.54 -4.88 5.99
N ILE A 319 -14.00 -3.83 5.32
CA ILE A 319 -13.39 -3.21 4.15
C ILE A 319 -13.14 -1.73 4.47
N ALA A 320 -11.88 -1.32 4.64
CA ALA A 320 -11.50 0.08 4.76
C ALA A 320 -11.47 0.77 3.39
N CYS A 321 -12.57 1.47 3.05
CA CYS A 321 -12.75 2.09 1.74
C CYS A 321 -12.03 3.43 1.59
N GLY A 322 -11.70 4.11 2.70
CA GLY A 322 -11.09 5.43 2.67
C GLY A 322 -9.60 5.44 2.28
N LEU A 323 -9.06 6.66 2.21
CA LEU A 323 -7.77 6.94 1.59
C LEU A 323 -6.61 6.83 2.58
N GLY A 324 -5.45 6.41 2.06
CA GLY A 324 -4.18 6.52 2.77
C GLY A 324 -3.73 7.98 2.95
N LYS A 325 -2.81 8.19 3.89
CA LYS A 325 -2.23 9.51 4.22
C LYS A 325 -1.83 10.27 2.95
N SER A 326 -2.49 11.40 2.72
CA SER A 326 -2.17 12.36 1.65
C SER A 326 -1.66 13.66 2.28
N VAL A 327 -0.88 14.46 1.54
CA VAL A 327 -0.33 15.72 2.08
C VAL A 327 -1.48 16.64 2.49
N GLY A 328 -1.46 17.08 3.76
CA GLY A 328 -2.52 17.92 4.33
C GLY A 328 -3.82 17.20 4.74
N GLN A 329 -3.87 15.86 4.69
CA GLN A 329 -5.05 15.09 5.13
C GLN A 329 -4.73 14.16 6.30
N THR A 330 -5.68 14.03 7.22
CA THR A 330 -5.68 12.97 8.23
C THR A 330 -5.76 11.61 7.54
N GLN A 331 -5.04 10.63 8.09
CA GLN A 331 -5.13 9.24 7.63
C GLN A 331 -6.43 8.62 8.14
N ASP A 332 -7.12 7.86 7.30
CA ASP A 332 -8.28 7.07 7.71
C ASP A 332 -7.90 6.12 8.87
N PRO A 333 -8.57 6.21 10.04
CA PRO A 333 -8.22 5.40 11.22
C PRO A 333 -8.56 3.92 11.06
N PHE A 334 -9.47 3.56 10.15
CA PHE A 334 -9.83 2.17 9.83
C PHE A 334 -8.86 1.57 8.81
N ARG A 335 -8.17 2.39 8.01
CA ARG A 335 -7.27 1.90 6.96
C ARG A 335 -5.96 1.35 7.54
N LYS A 336 -5.70 0.06 7.29
CA LYS A 336 -4.42 -0.59 7.63
C LYS A 336 -3.26 0.26 7.09
N PRO A 337 -2.23 0.59 7.91
CA PRO A 337 -1.89 -0.05 9.19
C PRO A 337 -2.57 0.49 10.46
N LYS A 338 -3.50 1.45 10.40
CA LYS A 338 -4.19 1.91 11.63
C LYS A 338 -5.24 0.88 12.10
N PRO A 339 -5.40 0.67 13.42
CA PRO A 339 -6.12 -0.48 13.98
C PRO A 339 -7.65 -0.31 14.05
N GLY A 340 -8.24 0.67 13.35
CA GLY A 340 -9.67 1.02 13.54
C GLY A 340 -10.63 -0.12 13.19
N MET A 341 -10.35 -0.92 12.15
CA MET A 341 -11.15 -2.12 11.85
C MET A 341 -11.02 -3.21 12.94
N TRP A 342 -9.88 -3.34 13.61
CA TRP A 342 -9.74 -4.26 14.74
C TRP A 342 -10.55 -3.77 15.94
N ARG A 343 -10.39 -2.50 16.33
CA ARG A 343 -11.07 -1.91 17.50
C ARG A 343 -12.59 -2.03 17.38
N ILE A 344 -13.16 -1.74 16.21
CA ILE A 344 -14.61 -1.88 16.01
C ILE A 344 -15.07 -3.35 16.05
N MET A 345 -14.28 -4.30 15.51
CA MET A 345 -14.53 -5.73 15.61
C MET A 345 -14.54 -6.20 17.07
N GLU A 346 -13.48 -5.89 17.82
CA GLU A 346 -13.28 -6.20 19.23
C GLU A 346 -14.41 -5.63 20.12
N GLN A 347 -14.77 -4.36 19.91
CA GLN A 347 -15.72 -3.64 20.76
C GLN A 347 -17.20 -3.94 20.45
N GLN A 348 -17.54 -4.20 19.18
CA GLN A 348 -18.93 -4.24 18.72
C GLN A 348 -19.33 -5.60 18.11
N PHE A 349 -18.37 -6.39 17.64
CA PHE A 349 -18.59 -7.65 16.93
C PHE A 349 -17.81 -8.81 17.59
N ASN A 350 -17.70 -8.84 18.93
CA ASN A 350 -17.16 -10.01 19.66
C ASN A 350 -17.84 -10.25 21.03
N SER A 351 -19.07 -9.75 21.23
CA SER A 351 -19.87 -9.90 22.47
C SER A 351 -19.15 -9.55 23.79
N GLY A 352 -18.13 -8.68 23.75
CA GLY A 352 -17.31 -8.34 24.92
C GLY A 352 -16.36 -9.47 25.38
N ILE A 353 -16.20 -10.54 24.60
CA ILE A 353 -15.24 -11.62 24.89
C ILE A 353 -13.82 -11.08 24.71
N ALA A 354 -13.04 -11.14 25.80
CA ALA A 354 -11.64 -10.75 25.79
C ALA A 354 -10.81 -11.64 24.85
N ILE A 355 -9.99 -11.00 24.02
CA ILE A 355 -9.19 -11.68 23.01
C ILE A 355 -7.86 -12.17 23.61
N ASP A 356 -7.57 -13.46 23.43
CA ASP A 356 -6.29 -14.09 23.70
C ASP A 356 -5.31 -13.68 22.59
N MET A 357 -4.48 -12.68 22.88
CA MET A 357 -3.49 -12.13 21.94
C MET A 357 -2.33 -13.10 21.67
N ASP A 358 -2.14 -14.12 22.51
CA ASP A 358 -1.10 -15.14 22.33
C ASP A 358 -1.56 -16.27 21.39
N GLN A 359 -2.86 -16.57 21.36
CA GLN A 359 -3.43 -17.51 20.39
C GLN A 359 -3.93 -16.83 19.10
N SER A 360 -4.25 -15.53 19.14
CA SER A 360 -4.72 -14.78 17.97
C SER A 360 -3.57 -14.32 17.05
N PHE A 361 -3.86 -14.19 15.75
CA PHE A 361 -2.86 -13.83 14.74
C PHE A 361 -3.44 -13.09 13.53
N TYR A 362 -2.56 -12.45 12.76
CA TYR A 362 -2.85 -11.84 11.47
C TYR A 362 -2.01 -12.43 10.34
N VAL A 363 -2.61 -12.65 9.16
CA VAL A 363 -1.91 -13.11 7.94
C VAL A 363 -2.14 -12.13 6.79
N GLY A 364 -1.08 -11.68 6.12
CA GLY A 364 -1.17 -10.70 5.02
C GLY A 364 0.10 -10.60 4.18
N ASP A 365 -0.01 -10.16 2.92
CA ASP A 365 1.12 -10.06 1.98
C ASP A 365 1.97 -8.81 2.21
N ALA A 366 1.38 -7.75 2.76
CA ALA A 366 2.03 -6.45 2.94
C ALA A 366 2.97 -6.42 4.15
N ALA A 367 4.04 -7.20 4.08
CA ALA A 367 5.03 -7.40 5.13
C ALA A 367 6.28 -6.49 5.01
N GLY A 368 6.33 -5.59 4.01
CA GLY A 368 7.45 -4.67 3.81
C GLY A 368 8.72 -5.32 3.23
N ARG A 369 8.63 -6.53 2.69
CA ARG A 369 9.71 -7.21 1.97
C ARG A 369 10.00 -6.49 0.65
N HIS A 370 11.15 -6.77 0.02
CA HIS A 370 11.64 -6.04 -1.16
C HIS A 370 10.65 -5.94 -2.34
N ASN A 371 9.78 -6.93 -2.51
CA ASN A 371 8.79 -6.99 -3.59
C ASN A 371 7.35 -6.74 -3.10
N ASP A 372 7.12 -6.50 -1.81
CA ASP A 372 5.78 -6.27 -1.27
C ASP A 372 5.25 -4.90 -1.71
N HIS A 373 3.96 -4.83 -1.98
CA HIS A 373 3.31 -3.60 -2.45
C HIS A 373 3.24 -2.52 -1.35
N SER A 374 3.28 -2.92 -0.07
CA SER A 374 3.37 -2.04 1.11
C SER A 374 3.81 -2.82 2.36
N ASP A 375 3.89 -2.14 3.50
CA ASP A 375 4.13 -2.71 4.84
C ASP A 375 2.89 -2.61 5.75
N ALA A 376 1.69 -2.51 5.15
CA ALA A 376 0.45 -2.21 5.84
C ALA A 376 -0.04 -3.33 6.78
N ASP A 377 0.29 -4.59 6.51
CA ASP A 377 -0.26 -5.74 7.23
C ASP A 377 0.57 -6.10 8.44
N ILE A 378 1.90 -6.16 8.29
CA ILE A 378 2.81 -6.33 9.42
C ILE A 378 2.65 -5.19 10.43
N LYS A 379 2.49 -3.94 9.96
CA LYS A 379 2.25 -2.79 10.84
C LYS A 379 0.84 -2.76 11.43
N PHE A 380 -0.17 -3.31 10.77
CA PHE A 380 -1.50 -3.50 11.37
C PHE A 380 -1.42 -4.49 12.54
N ALA A 381 -0.78 -5.64 12.34
CA ALA A 381 -0.54 -6.62 13.40
C ALA A 381 0.25 -6.03 14.58
N GLN A 382 1.35 -5.31 14.29
CA GLN A 382 2.15 -4.61 15.30
C GLN A 382 1.37 -3.53 16.07
N ALA A 383 0.49 -2.77 15.40
CA ALA A 383 -0.34 -1.74 16.03
C ALA A 383 -1.48 -2.29 16.90
N ILE A 384 -1.71 -3.60 16.87
CA ILE A 384 -2.70 -4.33 17.68
C ILE A 384 -2.00 -5.19 18.75
N GLY A 385 -0.79 -5.70 18.46
CA GLY A 385 -0.07 -6.67 19.30
C GLY A 385 -0.30 -8.14 18.88
N LEU A 386 -0.70 -8.39 17.63
CA LEU A 386 -0.92 -9.74 17.09
C LEU A 386 0.38 -10.38 16.60
N LYS A 387 0.44 -11.72 16.70
CA LYS A 387 1.40 -12.54 15.93
C LYS A 387 1.11 -12.38 14.44
N PHE A 388 2.16 -12.28 13.62
CA PHE A 388 2.04 -12.02 12.19
C PHE A 388 2.71 -13.13 11.38
N TYR A 389 2.06 -13.55 10.28
CA TYR A 389 2.58 -14.50 9.31
C TYR A 389 2.37 -13.97 7.89
N VAL A 390 3.24 -14.34 6.95
CA VAL A 390 2.99 -14.12 5.52
C VAL A 390 2.24 -15.32 4.91
N PRO A 391 1.53 -15.15 3.77
CA PRO A 391 0.67 -16.20 3.22
C PRO A 391 1.47 -17.43 2.80
N GLU A 392 2.70 -17.24 2.34
CA GLU A 392 3.64 -18.31 1.97
C GLU A 392 3.94 -19.22 3.18
N GLU A 393 4.24 -18.64 4.33
CA GLU A 393 4.58 -19.37 5.56
C GLU A 393 3.35 -20.03 6.18
N PHE A 394 2.21 -19.36 6.18
CA PHE A 394 0.99 -19.86 6.81
C PHE A 394 0.27 -20.93 5.99
N PHE A 395 0.17 -20.75 4.67
CA PHE A 395 -0.61 -21.64 3.81
C PHE A 395 0.21 -22.72 3.09
N ALA A 396 1.45 -22.46 2.68
CA ALA A 396 2.26 -23.43 1.93
C ALA A 396 3.06 -24.44 2.80
N ALA A 397 3.01 -24.30 4.13
CA ALA A 397 3.50 -25.28 5.10
C ALA A 397 2.54 -26.46 5.31
#